data_AF-A0A8C3MUG6-F1
#
_entry.id   AF-A0A8C3MUG6-F1
#
_cell.length_a   1.000
_cell.length_b   1.000
_cell.length_c   1.000
_cell.angle_alpha   90.00
_cell.angle_beta   90.00
_cell.angle_gamma   90.00
#
_symmetry.space_group_name_H-M   'P 1'
#
loop_
_entity.id
_entity.type
_entity.pdbx_description
1 polymer ?
#
loop_
_entity_poly.entity_id
_entity_poly.type
_entity_poly.pdbx_seq_one_letter_code
_entity_poly.pdbx_strand_id
1 'polypeptide(L)'
;MKVLSSCNTSKTLNAGNMESLIECQTEADAKKCPLSVPADTEDRLCLSNGTKKRKKVISQSFTLRQSLTKRNSSGQLDLGGKMALFGHPLALICGEDDTLPQPVQDLLAILYMKGPSTEGIFRKTANEKARKELKEDLNKGGNVDLKSKSVHLLAVVLKDFLRNIPSKLLSADLYEKWMQALEKPSKQEKIEELKEVADKLPRPNLVLLKLLLSLLHHISQNAETNRMDSSNLAICIGPNMLSPHRQRLPLEVQKEMNDKVRWTHR
;
A
#
# COMPACT_ATOMS: atom_id res chain seq x y z
N MET A 1 53.78 3.54 14.90
CA MET A 1 52.31 3.56 15.02
C MET A 1 51.77 4.61 14.07
N LYS A 2 51.04 4.21 13.02
CA LYS A 2 50.38 5.12 12.07
C LYS A 2 48.88 5.04 12.33
N VAL A 3 48.25 6.16 12.68
CA VAL A 3 46.79 6.29 12.75
C VAL A 3 46.37 7.03 11.50
N LEU A 4 45.74 6.33 10.55
CA LEU A 4 45.08 6.96 9.41
C LEU A 4 43.61 7.15 9.75
N SER A 5 43.25 8.41 9.98
CA SER A 5 41.88 8.91 9.97
C SER A 5 41.35 8.81 8.54
N SER A 6 40.24 8.09 8.34
CA SER A 6 39.50 8.08 7.07
C SER A 6 38.08 8.56 7.33
N CYS A 7 37.79 9.77 6.88
CA CYS A 7 36.47 10.37 6.83
C CYS A 7 35.74 9.88 5.58
N ASN A 8 34.72 9.03 5.75
CA ASN A 8 33.83 8.65 4.65
C ASN A 8 32.73 9.70 4.49
N THR A 9 32.86 10.52 3.45
CA THR A 9 31.82 11.45 2.99
C THR A 9 30.60 10.67 2.49
N SER A 10 29.44 10.93 3.09
CA SER A 10 28.14 10.44 2.61
C SER A 10 27.79 11.12 1.28
N LYS A 11 27.65 10.35 0.20
CA LYS A 11 27.08 10.83 -1.06
C LYS A 11 25.55 10.79 -0.95
N THR A 12 24.94 11.97 -0.87
CA THR A 12 23.50 12.20 -1.02
C THR A 12 23.08 11.82 -2.44
N LEU A 13 22.15 10.88 -2.58
CA LEU A 13 21.55 10.53 -3.87
C LEU A 13 20.35 11.46 -4.10
N ASN A 14 20.46 12.32 -5.12
CA ASN A 14 19.44 13.29 -5.52
C ASN A 14 18.41 12.64 -6.48
N ALA A 15 17.21 13.22 -6.56
CA ALA A 15 16.02 12.73 -7.25
C ALA A 15 16.11 12.65 -8.79
N GLY A 16 17.23 13.03 -9.41
CA GLY A 16 17.40 13.03 -10.86
C GLY A 16 17.67 11.66 -11.52
N ASN A 17 17.87 10.60 -10.74
CA ASN A 17 18.29 9.29 -11.25
C ASN A 17 17.17 8.36 -11.72
N MET A 18 15.89 8.76 -11.61
CA MET A 18 14.76 7.90 -11.99
C MET A 18 14.29 8.13 -13.44
N GLU A 19 14.66 9.26 -14.06
CA GLU A 19 14.24 9.60 -15.44
C GLU A 19 15.15 8.95 -16.51
N SER A 20 16.41 8.64 -16.18
CA SER A 20 17.39 8.10 -17.14
C SER A 20 17.32 6.59 -17.35
N LEU A 21 16.32 5.89 -16.81
CA LEU A 21 16.18 4.43 -16.87
C LEU A 21 15.02 3.95 -17.75
N ILE A 22 14.31 4.89 -18.38
CA ILE A 22 13.15 4.61 -19.24
C ILE A 22 13.56 4.46 -20.73
N GLU A 23 14.81 4.77 -21.07
CA GLU A 23 15.27 4.83 -22.47
C GLU A 23 16.48 3.92 -22.69
N CYS A 24 16.29 2.60 -22.58
CA CYS A 24 17.14 1.58 -23.23
C CYS A 24 16.61 0.18 -22.92
N GLN A 25 15.70 -0.37 -23.73
CA GLN A 25 15.67 -1.80 -24.09
C GLN A 25 14.57 -2.03 -25.13
N THR A 26 14.90 -1.80 -26.39
CA THR A 26 14.27 -2.48 -27.52
C THR A 26 15.38 -3.26 -28.22
N GLU A 27 15.08 -4.52 -28.56
CA GLU A 27 15.76 -5.44 -29.48
C GLU A 27 16.55 -6.64 -28.91
N ALA A 28 16.37 -7.76 -29.63
CA ALA A 28 16.96 -9.12 -29.55
C ALA A 28 16.31 -10.09 -28.53
N ASP A 29 15.39 -11.00 -28.87
CA ASP A 29 15.33 -12.12 -29.85
C ASP A 29 15.75 -13.50 -29.26
N ALA A 30 15.14 -14.55 -29.80
CA ALA A 30 14.74 -15.84 -29.27
C ALA A 30 15.84 -16.89 -29.03
N LYS A 31 15.55 -17.89 -28.17
CA LYS A 31 15.44 -19.34 -28.52
C LYS A 31 15.45 -20.31 -27.29
N LYS A 32 14.42 -21.16 -27.26
CA LYS A 32 14.44 -22.63 -27.04
C LYS A 32 14.58 -23.23 -25.61
N CYS A 33 13.53 -23.95 -25.19
CA CYS A 33 13.45 -24.92 -24.06
C CYS A 33 14.24 -26.23 -24.36
N PRO A 34 14.50 -27.16 -23.39
CA PRO A 34 13.45 -28.08 -22.90
C PRO A 34 13.57 -28.67 -21.46
N LEU A 35 12.39 -28.90 -20.85
CA LEU A 35 11.90 -30.11 -20.14
C LEU A 35 12.84 -31.02 -19.30
N SER A 36 12.49 -31.29 -18.04
CA SER A 36 12.35 -32.66 -17.47
C SER A 36 11.91 -32.68 -15.99
N VAL A 37 11.01 -33.62 -15.68
CA VAL A 37 10.52 -34.15 -14.38
C VAL A 37 10.77 -35.67 -14.51
N PRO A 38 11.19 -36.46 -13.48
CA PRO A 38 10.27 -36.98 -12.45
C PRO A 38 10.83 -37.34 -11.06
N ALA A 39 9.88 -37.46 -10.10
CA ALA A 39 9.68 -38.45 -9.01
C ALA A 39 10.90 -38.95 -8.18
N ASP A 40 10.85 -39.31 -6.89
CA ASP A 40 9.83 -40.07 -6.14
C ASP A 40 10.29 -40.26 -4.66
N THR A 41 9.35 -40.68 -3.80
CA THR A 41 9.50 -41.48 -2.54
C THR A 41 9.72 -40.85 -1.13
N GLU A 42 9.03 -41.52 -0.19
CA GLU A 42 8.62 -41.32 1.21
C GLU A 42 9.77 -41.33 2.27
N ASP A 43 9.64 -41.11 3.59
CA ASP A 43 8.66 -41.63 4.57
C ASP A 43 8.90 -41.04 6.01
N ARG A 44 7.91 -41.26 6.89
CA ARG A 44 7.93 -41.34 8.39
C ARG A 44 7.61 -40.14 9.30
N LEU A 45 6.32 -40.11 9.67
CA LEU A 45 5.70 -40.12 11.03
C LEU A 45 6.52 -39.82 12.30
N CYS A 46 5.92 -39.00 13.17
CA CYS A 46 5.67 -39.32 14.59
C CYS A 46 4.44 -38.57 15.13
N LEU A 47 3.49 -39.32 15.71
CA LEU A 47 2.32 -38.82 16.46
C LEU A 47 2.73 -38.31 17.85
N SER A 48 2.03 -37.28 18.36
CA SER A 48 1.58 -37.30 19.77
C SER A 48 0.34 -36.41 19.99
N ASN A 49 -0.52 -36.92 20.86
CA ASN A 49 -1.86 -36.45 21.21
C ASN A 49 -1.86 -35.21 22.11
N GLY A 50 -2.92 -34.39 22.05
CA GLY A 50 -3.19 -33.37 23.05
C GLY A 50 -4.57 -32.73 22.88
N THR A 51 -5.38 -32.78 23.93
CA THR A 51 -6.84 -32.68 23.94
C THR A 51 -7.41 -31.26 24.00
N LYS A 52 -8.62 -31.11 23.43
CA LYS A 52 -9.48 -29.92 23.46
C LYS A 52 -9.91 -29.58 24.90
N LYS A 53 -9.79 -28.31 25.32
CA LYS A 53 -10.63 -27.71 26.37
C LYS A 53 -11.11 -26.30 25.98
N ARG A 54 -12.43 -26.15 26.01
CA ARG A 54 -13.22 -24.91 25.88
C ARG A 54 -13.28 -24.16 27.23
N LYS A 55 -13.76 -22.90 27.13
CA LYS A 55 -14.16 -21.91 28.16
C LYS A 55 -13.04 -20.87 28.38
N LYS A 56 -13.30 -19.56 28.42
CA LYS A 56 -14.43 -18.86 29.06
C LYS A 56 -14.61 -17.45 28.46
N VAL A 57 -15.87 -17.02 28.47
CA VAL A 57 -16.39 -15.67 28.20
C VAL A 57 -15.80 -14.67 29.19
N ILE A 58 -15.36 -13.50 28.72
CA ILE A 58 -15.25 -12.29 29.53
C ILE A 58 -15.93 -11.15 28.77
N SER A 59 -17.15 -10.85 29.23
CA SER A 59 -17.84 -9.59 29.04
C SER A 59 -17.06 -8.53 29.82
N GLN A 60 -16.59 -7.48 29.14
CA GLN A 60 -16.13 -6.26 29.81
C GLN A 60 -16.92 -5.08 29.24
N SER A 61 -17.85 -4.63 30.06
CA SER A 61 -18.59 -3.39 29.97
C SER A 61 -17.64 -2.20 30.01
N PHE A 62 -17.60 -1.46 28.91
CA PHE A 62 -17.00 -0.13 28.88
C PHE A 62 -17.94 0.84 29.60
N THR A 63 -17.52 1.37 30.75
CA THR A 63 -18.10 2.60 31.29
C THR A 63 -17.20 3.74 30.87
N LEU A 64 -17.49 4.30 29.69
CA LEU A 64 -16.87 5.55 29.25
C LEU A 64 -17.61 6.70 29.95
N ARG A 65 -16.98 7.27 30.99
CA ARG A 65 -17.41 8.53 31.60
C ARG A 65 -17.21 9.65 30.59
N GLN A 66 -18.29 10.08 29.94
CA GLN A 66 -18.30 11.21 29.02
C GLN A 66 -18.23 12.52 29.83
N SER A 67 -17.09 13.19 29.79
CA SER A 67 -16.95 14.58 30.24
C SER A 67 -17.20 15.50 29.05
N LEU A 68 -18.44 16.00 28.96
CA LEU A 68 -18.80 17.12 28.08
C LEU A 68 -18.15 18.39 28.62
N THR A 69 -17.13 18.90 27.93
CA THR A 69 -16.76 20.32 28.01
C THR A 69 -16.89 20.92 26.62
N LYS A 70 -17.98 21.66 26.46
CA LYS A 70 -18.28 22.53 25.33
C LYS A 70 -17.34 23.73 25.46
N ARG A 71 -16.39 23.91 24.53
CA ARG A 71 -15.65 25.18 24.41
C ARG A 71 -15.62 25.60 22.95
N ASN A 72 -16.44 26.60 22.63
CA ASN A 72 -16.27 27.44 21.46
C ASN A 72 -15.00 28.26 21.67
N SER A 73 -14.05 28.15 20.76
CA SER A 73 -13.05 29.18 20.52
C SER A 73 -12.53 29.01 19.11
N SER A 74 -12.79 30.02 18.28
CA SER A 74 -12.02 30.35 17.09
C SER A 74 -10.53 30.29 17.42
N GLY A 75 -9.87 29.23 16.97
CA GLY A 75 -8.48 28.93 17.24
C GLY A 75 -7.70 28.82 15.93
N GLN A 76 -7.07 29.93 15.58
CA GLN A 76 -5.85 30.03 14.78
C GLN A 76 -5.02 28.74 14.83
N LEU A 77 -4.80 28.11 13.67
CA LEU A 77 -3.99 26.90 13.57
C LEU A 77 -2.53 27.26 13.85
N ASP A 78 -2.07 26.84 15.03
CA ASP A 78 -0.68 26.84 15.45
C ASP A 78 0.14 25.93 14.50
N LEU A 79 0.92 26.56 13.62
CA LEU A 79 1.83 25.91 12.66
C LEU A 79 3.14 25.44 13.34
N GLY A 80 3.00 24.70 14.44
CA GLY A 80 4.13 24.11 15.18
C GLY A 80 4.09 22.58 15.26
N GLY A 81 2.94 21.95 14.99
CA GLY A 81 2.77 20.50 15.01
C GLY A 81 3.00 19.88 13.63
N LYS A 82 3.96 18.96 13.52
CA LYS A 82 4.11 18.14 12.30
C LYS A 82 2.79 17.39 12.04
N MET A 83 2.20 17.59 10.86
CA MET A 83 1.00 16.87 10.44
C MET A 83 1.29 15.37 10.32
N ALA A 84 0.33 14.55 10.75
CA ALA A 84 0.43 13.10 10.58
C ALA A 84 0.48 12.72 9.10
N LEU A 85 1.28 11.71 8.76
CA LEU A 85 1.45 11.26 7.37
C LEU A 85 0.20 10.54 6.82
N PHE A 86 -0.50 9.77 7.66
CA PHE A 86 -1.63 8.94 7.24
C PHE A 86 -2.96 9.61 7.54
N GLY A 87 -3.98 9.34 6.72
CA GLY A 87 -5.36 9.76 6.99
C GLY A 87 -5.74 11.13 6.43
N HIS A 88 -4.83 11.78 5.70
CA HIS A 88 -5.03 13.10 5.10
C HIS A 88 -5.07 13.02 3.57
N PRO A 89 -5.80 13.91 2.88
CA PRO A 89 -5.71 14.06 1.44
C PRO A 89 -4.27 14.34 1.02
N LEU A 90 -3.83 13.78 -0.11
CA LEU A 90 -2.47 13.97 -0.60
C LEU A 90 -2.12 15.46 -0.78
N ALA A 91 -3.08 16.27 -1.21
CA ALA A 91 -2.94 17.73 -1.36
C ALA A 91 -2.57 18.47 -0.07
N LEU A 92 -2.79 17.90 1.12
CA LEU A 92 -2.40 18.52 2.39
C LEU A 92 -1.02 18.12 2.90
N ILE A 93 -0.50 16.99 2.43
CA ILE A 93 0.76 16.42 2.92
C ILE A 93 1.88 16.49 1.88
N CYS A 94 1.56 16.70 0.61
CA CYS A 94 2.55 16.93 -0.44
C CYS A 94 3.04 18.38 -0.40
N GLY A 95 4.28 18.60 -0.84
CA GLY A 95 4.85 19.94 -0.99
C GLY A 95 4.20 20.74 -2.12
N GLU A 96 4.64 21.99 -2.28
CA GLU A 96 4.08 22.95 -3.26
C GLU A 96 4.15 22.42 -4.71
N ASP A 97 5.19 21.64 -5.05
CA ASP A 97 5.37 21.02 -6.37
C ASP A 97 4.78 19.60 -6.47
N ASP A 98 3.69 19.31 -5.76
CA ASP A 98 3.08 17.97 -5.66
C ASP A 98 4.04 16.88 -5.15
N THR A 99 5.15 17.29 -4.53
CA THR A 99 6.22 16.39 -4.08
C THR A 99 5.72 15.56 -2.91
N LEU A 100 5.81 14.23 -3.05
CA LEU A 100 5.36 13.30 -2.00
C LEU A 100 6.18 13.47 -0.71
N PRO A 101 5.59 13.20 0.47
CA PRO A 101 6.34 13.16 1.72
C PRO A 101 7.56 12.22 1.62
N GLN A 102 8.71 12.64 2.16
CA GLN A 102 9.96 11.86 2.11
C GLN A 102 9.79 10.39 2.53
N PRO A 103 9.05 10.05 3.61
CA PRO A 103 8.91 8.65 3.99
C PRO A 103 8.15 7.80 2.96
N VAL A 104 7.25 8.41 2.17
CA VAL A 104 6.55 7.72 1.07
C VAL A 104 7.50 7.50 -0.10
N GLN A 105 8.33 8.49 -0.42
CA GLN A 105 9.38 8.34 -1.44
C GLN A 105 10.37 7.22 -1.06
N ASP A 106 10.82 7.19 0.19
CA ASP A 106 11.74 6.17 0.71
C ASP A 106 11.12 4.77 0.68
N LEU A 107 9.83 4.65 1.05
CA LEU A 107 9.08 3.39 0.94
C LEU A 107 9.05 2.89 -0.51
N LEU A 108 8.69 3.76 -1.45
CA LEU A 108 8.63 3.44 -2.88
C LEU A 108 10.03 3.04 -3.41
N ALA A 109 11.07 3.79 -3.07
CA ALA A 109 12.44 3.52 -3.49
C ALA A 109 12.96 2.18 -2.97
N ILE A 110 12.75 1.87 -1.68
CA ILE A 110 13.18 0.58 -1.11
C ILE A 110 12.42 -0.58 -1.75
N LEU A 111 11.12 -0.42 -1.98
CA LEU A 111 10.30 -1.45 -2.64
C LEU A 111 10.66 -1.61 -4.11
N TYR A 112 11.08 -0.54 -4.80
CA TYR A 112 11.61 -0.63 -6.16
C TYR A 112 12.90 -1.47 -6.20
N MET A 113 13.82 -1.21 -5.27
CA MET A 113 15.11 -1.91 -5.23
C MET A 113 15.01 -3.37 -4.74
N LYS A 114 14.12 -3.67 -3.80
CA LYS A 114 14.05 -4.99 -3.12
C LYS A 114 12.82 -5.82 -3.49
N GLY A 115 11.76 -5.19 -3.99
CA GLY A 115 10.50 -5.86 -4.35
C GLY A 115 10.67 -6.95 -5.42
N PRO A 116 11.41 -6.73 -6.52
CA PRO A 116 11.58 -7.71 -7.59
C PRO A 116 12.14 -9.06 -7.15
N SER A 117 12.98 -9.09 -6.11
CA SER A 117 13.60 -10.30 -5.55
C SER A 117 12.87 -10.84 -4.30
N THR A 118 11.80 -10.19 -3.85
CA THR A 118 11.09 -10.58 -2.62
C THR A 118 9.88 -11.47 -2.94
N GLU A 119 9.98 -12.75 -2.64
CA GLU A 119 8.91 -13.73 -2.90
C GLU A 119 7.61 -13.41 -2.15
N GLY A 120 6.51 -13.23 -2.89
CA GLY A 120 5.18 -12.93 -2.37
C GLY A 120 5.05 -11.49 -1.88
N ILE A 121 5.83 -10.55 -2.41
CA ILE A 121 5.70 -9.11 -2.13
C ILE A 121 4.25 -8.64 -2.32
N PHE A 122 3.76 -7.78 -1.42
CA PHE A 122 2.36 -7.34 -1.29
C PHE A 122 1.30 -8.42 -0.96
N ARG A 123 1.57 -9.70 -1.22
CA ARG A 123 0.69 -10.83 -0.84
C ARG A 123 0.90 -11.28 0.59
N LYS A 124 2.15 -11.55 0.99
CA LYS A 124 2.49 -12.02 2.34
C LYS A 124 2.15 -10.96 3.39
N THR A 125 1.66 -11.42 4.53
CA THR A 125 1.36 -10.56 5.68
C THR A 125 2.65 -10.19 6.42
N ALA A 126 2.56 -9.14 7.24
CA ALA A 126 3.63 -8.73 8.14
C ALA A 126 3.11 -8.75 9.58
N ASN A 127 4.02 -8.71 10.55
CA ASN A 127 3.66 -8.62 11.95
C ASN A 127 2.79 -7.37 12.22
N GLU A 128 1.59 -7.59 12.74
CA GLU A 128 0.57 -6.56 13.01
C GLU A 128 1.07 -5.46 13.95
N LYS A 129 1.78 -5.85 15.01
CA LYS A 129 2.36 -4.92 16.00
C LYS A 129 3.42 -4.05 15.34
N ALA A 130 4.37 -4.68 14.62
CA ALA A 130 5.41 -3.96 13.91
C ALA A 130 4.86 -2.98 12.85
N ARG A 131 3.75 -3.33 12.19
CA ARG A 131 3.06 -2.44 11.26
C ARG A 131 2.48 -1.21 11.95
N LYS A 132 1.80 -1.41 13.08
CA LYS A 132 1.23 -0.32 13.88
C LYS A 132 2.31 0.62 14.40
N GLU A 133 3.37 0.05 14.98
CA GLU A 133 4.53 0.82 15.48
C GLU A 133 5.17 1.64 14.35
N LEU A 134 5.45 1.02 13.19
CA LEU A 134 6.03 1.73 12.06
C LEU A 134 5.11 2.85 11.55
N LYS A 135 3.80 2.61 11.44
CA LYS A 135 2.84 3.66 11.06
C LYS A 135 2.82 4.82 12.07
N GLU A 136 2.84 4.52 13.36
CA GLU A 136 2.86 5.52 14.42
C GLU A 136 4.13 6.36 14.38
N ASP A 137 5.29 5.73 14.20
CA ASP A 137 6.58 6.44 14.13
C ASP A 137 6.67 7.33 12.88
N LEU A 138 6.13 6.88 11.75
CA LEU A 138 5.98 7.70 10.55
C LEU A 138 5.04 8.89 10.76
N ASN A 139 3.93 8.70 11.48
CA ASN A 139 3.00 9.77 11.81
C ASN A 139 3.59 10.83 12.74
N LYS A 140 4.53 10.46 13.62
CA LYS A 140 5.24 11.41 14.50
C LYS A 140 6.23 12.29 13.72
N GLY A 141 6.54 11.97 12.46
CA GLY A 141 7.49 12.70 11.64
C GLY A 141 8.94 12.61 12.16
N GLY A 142 9.26 11.52 12.85
CA GLY A 142 10.62 11.20 13.30
C GLY A 142 11.46 10.55 12.18
N ASN A 143 12.77 10.49 12.38
CA ASN A 143 13.65 9.75 11.46
C ASN A 143 13.50 8.25 11.72
N VAL A 144 12.90 7.54 10.77
CA VAL A 144 12.71 6.08 10.85
C VAL A 144 13.66 5.42 9.87
N ASP A 145 14.52 4.54 10.37
CA ASP A 145 15.35 3.71 9.48
C ASP A 145 14.47 2.63 8.82
N LEU A 146 13.98 2.95 7.61
CA LEU A 146 13.20 2.04 6.79
C LEU A 146 14.06 0.92 6.17
N LYS A 147 15.37 1.14 6.01
CA LYS A 147 16.25 0.19 5.30
C LYS A 147 16.49 -1.09 6.10
N SER A 148 16.46 -1.00 7.44
CA SER A 148 16.55 -2.15 8.35
C SER A 148 15.24 -2.92 8.54
N LYS A 149 14.11 -2.40 8.05
CA LYS A 149 12.81 -3.08 8.16
C LYS A 149 12.66 -4.16 7.09
N SER A 150 11.85 -5.18 7.37
CA SER A 150 11.56 -6.23 6.39
C SER A 150 10.76 -5.67 5.21
N VAL A 151 11.05 -6.16 4.00
CA VAL A 151 10.41 -5.68 2.76
C VAL A 151 8.89 -5.93 2.79
N HIS A 152 8.45 -7.06 3.37
CA HIS A 152 7.02 -7.34 3.58
C HIS A 152 6.36 -6.32 4.51
N LEU A 153 7.03 -5.90 5.60
CA LEU A 153 6.50 -4.87 6.49
C LEU A 153 6.31 -3.54 5.74
N LEU A 154 7.32 -3.11 4.98
CA LEU A 154 7.25 -1.88 4.18
C LEU A 154 6.12 -1.94 3.14
N ALA A 155 5.96 -3.08 2.46
CA ALA A 155 4.88 -3.29 1.51
C ALA A 155 3.49 -3.20 2.15
N VAL A 156 3.31 -3.77 3.35
CA VAL A 156 2.04 -3.68 4.08
C VAL A 156 1.80 -2.25 4.58
N VAL A 157 2.84 -1.52 5.01
CA VAL A 157 2.71 -0.10 5.39
C VAL A 157 2.37 0.78 4.19
N LEU A 158 2.93 0.54 3.00
CA LEU A 158 2.53 1.24 1.77
C LEU A 158 1.05 0.96 1.43
N LYS A 159 0.59 -0.30 1.54
CA LYS A 159 -0.84 -0.63 1.38
C LYS A 159 -1.71 0.11 2.40
N ASP A 160 -1.25 0.19 3.65
CA ASP A 160 -1.93 0.96 4.70
C ASP A 160 -1.99 2.44 4.34
N PHE A 161 -0.92 3.03 3.81
CA PHE A 161 -0.91 4.42 3.36
C PHE A 161 -1.97 4.66 2.30
N LEU A 162 -1.96 3.87 1.21
CA LEU A 162 -2.95 3.93 0.13
C LEU A 162 -4.38 3.82 0.64
N ARG A 163 -4.63 2.87 1.55
CA ARG A 163 -5.96 2.62 2.11
C ARG A 163 -6.48 3.80 2.95
N ASN A 164 -5.58 4.55 3.59
CA ASN A 164 -5.89 5.67 4.48
C ASN A 164 -5.99 7.02 3.74
N ILE A 165 -5.74 7.09 2.44
CA ILE A 165 -5.99 8.30 1.64
C ILE A 165 -7.52 8.54 1.61
N PRO A 166 -8.01 9.69 2.12
CA PRO A 166 -9.42 10.07 2.03
C PRO A 166 -9.89 10.09 0.57
N SER A 167 -11.11 9.63 0.33
CA SER A 167 -11.67 9.45 -1.03
C SER A 167 -10.86 8.54 -1.96
N LYS A 168 -9.84 7.81 -1.46
CA LYS A 168 -8.97 6.88 -2.21
C LYS A 168 -8.04 7.54 -3.22
N LEU A 169 -6.97 6.82 -3.58
CA LEU A 169 -5.98 7.29 -4.56
C LEU A 169 -6.62 7.57 -5.92
N LEU A 170 -7.47 6.67 -6.41
CA LEU A 170 -8.13 6.80 -7.72
C LEU A 170 -9.40 7.68 -7.68
N SER A 171 -9.69 8.34 -6.56
CA SER A 171 -10.90 9.11 -6.32
C SER A 171 -12.20 8.29 -6.44
N ALA A 172 -12.90 8.10 -5.33
CA ALA A 172 -14.21 7.46 -5.30
C ALA A 172 -15.26 8.20 -6.15
N ASP A 173 -15.08 9.51 -6.36
CA ASP A 173 -15.99 10.33 -7.17
C ASP A 173 -15.85 10.03 -8.67
N LEU A 174 -14.72 9.43 -9.08
CA LEU A 174 -14.47 8.98 -10.45
C LEU A 174 -14.81 7.51 -10.66
N TYR A 175 -15.37 6.81 -9.65
CA TYR A 175 -15.60 5.36 -9.69
C TYR A 175 -16.36 4.91 -10.95
N GLU A 176 -17.51 5.54 -11.24
CA GLU A 176 -18.32 5.17 -12.42
C GLU A 176 -17.57 5.41 -13.74
N LYS A 177 -16.75 6.47 -13.82
CA LYS A 177 -15.92 6.74 -15.00
C LYS A 177 -14.85 5.67 -15.19
N TRP A 178 -14.23 5.20 -14.10
CA TRP A 178 -13.32 4.07 -14.14
C TRP A 178 -14.00 2.79 -14.64
N MET A 179 -15.21 2.50 -14.17
CA MET A 179 -15.95 1.30 -14.59
C MET A 179 -16.33 1.38 -16.08
N GLN A 180 -16.86 2.52 -16.53
CA GLN A 180 -17.17 2.76 -17.94
C GLN A 180 -15.95 2.63 -18.85
N ALA A 181 -14.77 3.08 -18.41
CA ALA A 181 -13.53 2.91 -19.15
C ALA A 181 -13.14 1.43 -19.31
N LEU A 182 -13.42 0.58 -18.32
CA LEU A 182 -13.13 -0.85 -18.37
C LEU A 182 -14.10 -1.63 -19.28
N GLU A 183 -15.28 -1.08 -19.56
CA GLU A 183 -16.33 -1.66 -20.41
C GLU A 183 -16.11 -1.42 -21.91
N LYS A 184 -15.14 -0.58 -22.30
CA LYS A 184 -14.84 -0.33 -23.73
C LYS A 184 -14.51 -1.63 -24.47
N PRO A 185 -14.89 -1.80 -25.74
CA PRO A 185 -14.75 -3.10 -26.41
C PRO A 185 -13.29 -3.44 -26.71
N SER A 186 -12.49 -2.48 -27.19
CA SER A 186 -11.09 -2.74 -27.54
C SER A 186 -10.12 -2.39 -26.40
N LYS A 187 -8.98 -3.08 -26.36
CA LYS A 187 -7.89 -2.77 -25.42
C LYS A 187 -7.38 -1.34 -25.58
N GLN A 188 -7.32 -0.83 -26.81
CA GLN A 188 -6.81 0.50 -27.10
C GLN A 188 -7.74 1.59 -26.53
N GLU A 189 -9.05 1.48 -26.79
CA GLU A 189 -10.05 2.41 -26.24
C GLU A 189 -10.10 2.34 -24.70
N LYS A 190 -9.96 1.14 -24.11
CA LYS A 190 -9.83 1.01 -22.63
C LYS A 190 -8.66 1.84 -22.12
N ILE A 191 -7.49 1.71 -22.74
CA ILE A 191 -6.28 2.43 -22.30
C ILE A 191 -6.46 3.94 -22.45
N GLU A 192 -7.02 4.39 -23.57
CA GLU A 192 -7.26 5.80 -23.84
C GLU A 192 -8.24 6.41 -22.82
N GLU A 193 -9.40 5.77 -22.61
CA GLU A 193 -10.38 6.25 -21.63
C GLU A 193 -9.82 6.19 -20.20
N LEU A 194 -9.09 5.14 -19.82
CA LEU A 194 -8.44 5.07 -18.50
C LEU A 194 -7.44 6.22 -18.28
N LYS A 195 -6.71 6.65 -19.33
CA LYS A 195 -5.84 7.82 -19.26
C LYS A 195 -6.63 9.11 -19.08
N GLU A 196 -7.72 9.29 -19.83
CA GLU A 196 -8.59 10.46 -19.68
C GLU A 196 -9.23 10.55 -18.28
N VAL A 197 -9.57 9.42 -17.66
CA VAL A 197 -10.06 9.40 -16.27
C VAL A 197 -8.91 9.72 -15.30
N ALA A 198 -7.71 9.20 -15.53
CA ALA A 198 -6.53 9.50 -14.71
C ALA A 198 -6.16 10.99 -14.74
N ASP A 199 -6.30 11.66 -15.88
CA ASP A 199 -6.00 13.08 -16.05
C ASP A 199 -6.96 14.01 -15.27
N LYS A 200 -8.10 13.47 -14.81
CA LYS A 200 -9.06 14.16 -13.93
C LYS A 200 -8.71 14.05 -12.45
N LEU A 201 -7.68 13.27 -12.09
CA LEU A 201 -7.23 13.15 -10.70
C LEU A 201 -6.55 14.43 -10.22
N PRO A 202 -6.63 14.75 -8.91
CA PRO A 202 -5.75 15.74 -8.32
C PRO A 202 -4.28 15.43 -8.64
N ARG A 203 -3.46 16.45 -8.90
CA ARG A 203 -2.06 16.27 -9.31
C ARG A 203 -1.25 15.37 -8.35
N PRO A 204 -1.34 15.53 -7.00
CA PRO A 204 -0.63 14.64 -6.08
C PRO A 204 -1.04 13.16 -6.21
N ASN A 205 -2.32 12.90 -6.49
CA ASN A 205 -2.85 11.55 -6.69
C ASN A 205 -2.29 10.95 -7.98
N LEU A 206 -2.25 11.73 -9.07
CA LEU A 206 -1.70 11.28 -10.34
C LEU A 206 -0.19 10.98 -10.24
N VAL A 207 0.57 11.81 -9.52
CA VAL A 207 2.00 11.58 -9.26
C VAL A 207 2.22 10.26 -8.53
N LEU A 208 1.53 10.05 -7.40
CA LEU A 208 1.64 8.79 -6.65
C LEU A 208 1.18 7.59 -7.48
N LEU A 209 0.11 7.73 -8.28
CA LEU A 209 -0.38 6.66 -9.15
C LEU A 209 0.68 6.25 -10.18
N LYS A 210 1.33 7.21 -10.85
CA LYS A 210 2.40 6.92 -11.83
C LYS A 210 3.57 6.17 -11.19
N LEU A 211 4.04 6.64 -10.03
CA LEU A 211 5.13 5.97 -9.30
C LEU A 211 4.74 4.56 -8.85
N LEU A 212 3.51 4.38 -8.37
CA LEU A 212 3.00 3.08 -7.96
C LEU A 212 2.88 2.12 -9.15
N LEU A 213 2.34 2.56 -10.28
CA LEU A 213 2.22 1.73 -11.49
C LEU A 213 3.59 1.34 -12.04
N SER A 214 4.57 2.26 -12.03
CA SER A 214 5.96 1.96 -12.39
C SER A 214 6.57 0.90 -11.47
N LEU A 215 6.42 1.06 -10.15
CA LEU A 215 6.87 0.08 -9.17
C LEU A 215 6.24 -1.30 -9.38
N LEU A 216 4.91 -1.37 -9.55
CA LEU A 216 4.20 -2.62 -9.73
C LEU A 216 4.57 -3.29 -11.06
N HIS A 217 4.74 -2.50 -12.13
CA HIS A 217 5.21 -3.01 -13.41
C HIS A 217 6.61 -3.61 -13.25
N HIS A 218 7.54 -2.90 -12.62
CA HIS A 218 8.90 -3.39 -12.39
C HIS A 218 8.91 -4.72 -11.61
N ILE A 219 8.14 -4.81 -10.52
CA ILE A 219 8.00 -6.06 -9.75
C ILE A 219 7.41 -7.19 -10.61
N SER A 220 6.39 -6.90 -11.44
CA SER A 220 5.74 -7.90 -12.28
C SER A 220 6.68 -8.52 -13.32
N GLN A 221 7.71 -7.79 -13.77
CA GLN A 221 8.70 -8.31 -14.73
C GLN A 221 9.58 -9.41 -14.12
N ASN A 222 9.63 -9.52 -12.79
CA ASN A 222 10.41 -10.52 -12.07
C ASN A 222 9.52 -11.61 -11.43
N ALA A 223 8.32 -11.84 -11.98
CA ALA A 223 7.33 -12.78 -11.44
C ALA A 223 7.85 -14.22 -11.31
N GLU A 224 8.85 -14.64 -12.09
CA GLU A 224 9.48 -15.96 -11.93
C GLU A 224 10.17 -16.12 -10.57
N THR A 225 10.78 -15.04 -10.07
CA THR A 225 11.45 -15.00 -8.76
C THR A 225 10.47 -14.66 -7.66
N ASN A 226 9.76 -13.53 -7.78
CA ASN A 226 8.92 -13.05 -6.68
C ASN A 226 7.52 -13.70 -6.63
N ARG A 227 7.11 -14.46 -7.64
CA ARG A 227 5.81 -15.14 -7.75
C ARG A 227 4.59 -14.20 -7.80
N MET A 228 4.78 -12.96 -8.24
CA MET A 228 3.74 -11.92 -8.30
C MET A 228 3.67 -11.28 -9.69
N ASP A 229 2.87 -11.86 -10.59
CA ASP A 229 2.50 -11.22 -11.86
C ASP A 229 1.56 -10.02 -11.66
N SER A 230 1.25 -9.31 -12.75
CA SER A 230 0.37 -8.13 -12.74
C SER A 230 -1.02 -8.42 -12.18
N SER A 231 -1.56 -9.62 -12.38
CA SER A 231 -2.88 -10.02 -11.89
C SER A 231 -2.86 -10.20 -10.36
N ASN A 232 -1.86 -10.93 -9.85
CA ASN A 232 -1.66 -11.15 -8.42
C ASN A 232 -1.41 -9.83 -7.68
N LEU A 233 -0.65 -8.92 -8.27
CA LEU A 233 -0.42 -7.58 -7.72
C LEU A 233 -1.70 -6.75 -7.70
N ALA A 234 -2.49 -6.77 -8.78
CA ALA A 234 -3.76 -6.06 -8.86
C ALA A 234 -4.75 -6.51 -7.77
N ILE A 235 -4.84 -7.83 -7.50
CA ILE A 235 -5.67 -8.38 -6.41
C ILE A 235 -5.21 -7.86 -5.04
N CYS A 236 -3.90 -7.78 -4.81
CA CYS A 236 -3.35 -7.38 -3.51
C CYS A 236 -3.45 -5.87 -3.24
N ILE A 237 -3.32 -5.04 -4.28
CA ILE A 237 -3.25 -3.58 -4.18
C ILE A 237 -4.58 -2.91 -4.46
N GLY A 238 -5.32 -3.38 -5.47
CA GLY A 238 -6.56 -2.78 -5.99
C GLY A 238 -7.56 -2.36 -4.92
N PRO A 239 -7.88 -3.21 -3.91
CA PRO A 239 -8.81 -2.84 -2.83
C PRO A 239 -8.40 -1.63 -1.99
N ASN A 240 -7.12 -1.23 -2.04
CA ASN A 240 -6.60 -0.06 -1.33
C ASN A 240 -6.68 1.21 -2.19
N MET A 241 -6.81 1.10 -3.52
CA MET A 241 -6.73 2.21 -4.48
C MET A 241 -8.07 2.79 -4.88
N LEU A 242 -9.13 1.99 -4.90
CA LEU A 242 -10.47 2.37 -5.31
C LEU A 242 -11.51 1.58 -4.53
N SER A 243 -12.63 2.21 -4.23
CA SER A 243 -13.83 1.55 -3.71
C SER A 243 -15.05 2.34 -4.19
N PRO A 244 -16.20 1.69 -4.41
CA PRO A 244 -17.44 2.41 -4.67
C PRO A 244 -17.66 3.48 -3.61
N HIS A 245 -18.27 4.60 -3.98
CA HIS A 245 -18.67 5.59 -3.00
C HIS A 245 -19.71 4.95 -2.08
N ARG A 246 -19.26 4.46 -0.92
CA ARG A 246 -20.17 4.23 0.18
C ARG A 246 -20.58 5.61 0.64
N GLN A 247 -21.74 6.06 0.19
CA GLN A 247 -22.50 7.05 0.94
C GLN A 247 -22.40 6.58 2.40
N ARG A 248 -21.80 7.39 3.27
CA ARG A 248 -21.93 7.17 4.70
C ARG A 248 -23.40 7.42 5.00
N LEU A 249 -24.23 6.43 4.74
CA LEU A 249 -25.60 6.43 5.19
C LEU A 249 -25.54 6.60 6.71
N PRO A 250 -26.43 7.41 7.31
CA PRO A 250 -26.51 7.58 8.75
C PRO A 250 -26.42 6.22 9.47
N LEU A 251 -25.83 6.21 10.67
CA LEU A 251 -25.52 4.99 11.42
C LEU A 251 -26.77 4.09 11.59
N GLU A 252 -27.95 4.70 11.62
CA GLU A 252 -29.26 4.05 11.66
C GLU A 252 -29.49 3.13 10.45
N VAL A 253 -29.18 3.61 9.25
CA VAL A 253 -29.39 2.85 7.99
C VAL A 253 -28.32 1.76 7.84
N GLN A 254 -27.08 2.01 8.30
CA GLN A 254 -26.04 0.97 8.33
C GLN A 254 -26.38 -0.17 9.29
N LYS A 255 -26.99 0.16 10.44
CA LYS A 255 -27.45 -0.83 11.41
C LYS A 255 -28.59 -1.67 10.83
N GLU A 256 -29.55 -1.04 10.17
CA GLU A 256 -30.66 -1.73 9.52
C GLU A 256 -30.20 -2.68 8.39
N MET A 257 -29.22 -2.28 7.57
CA MET A 257 -28.65 -3.16 6.54
C MET A 257 -27.92 -4.36 7.16
N ASN A 258 -27.17 -4.17 8.25
CA ASN A 258 -26.48 -5.27 8.95
C ASN A 258 -27.45 -6.20 9.69
N ASP A 259 -28.55 -5.66 10.22
CA ASP A 259 -29.59 -6.45 10.87
C ASP A 259 -30.39 -7.25 9.83
N LYS A 260 -30.63 -6.71 8.62
CA LYS A 260 -31.26 -7.44 7.50
C LYS A 260 -30.46 -8.66 7.02
N VAL A 261 -29.13 -8.59 7.03
CA VAL A 261 -28.26 -9.75 6.69
C VAL A 261 -28.37 -10.88 7.73
N ARG A 262 -28.80 -10.57 8.96
CA ARG A 262 -28.96 -11.58 10.03
C ARG A 262 -30.25 -12.41 9.91
N TRP A 263 -31.25 -11.94 9.15
CA TRP A 263 -32.53 -12.64 9.00
C TRP A 263 -32.58 -13.66 7.85
N THR A 264 -31.58 -13.71 6.97
CA THR A 264 -31.57 -14.64 5.82
C THR A 264 -30.94 -16.01 6.14
N HIS A 265 -30.58 -16.27 7.40
CA HIS A 265 -29.94 -17.52 7.86
C HIS A 265 -30.62 -18.15 9.09
N ARG A 266 -31.93 -17.97 9.26
CA ARG A 266 -32.68 -18.71 10.27
C ARG A 266 -33.84 -19.45 9.64
#